data_AF-A0A401Z774-F1
#
_entry.id   AF-A0A401Z774-F1
#
_cell.length_a   1.000
_cell.length_b   1.000
_cell.length_c   1.000
_cell.angle_alpha   90.00
_cell.angle_beta   90.00
_cell.angle_gamma   90.00
#
_symmetry.space_group_name_H-M   'P 1'
#
loop_
_entity.id
_entity.type
_entity.pdbx_description
1 polymer ?
#
loop_
_entity_poly.entity_id
_entity_poly.type
_entity_poly.pdbx_seq_one_letter_code
_entity_poly.pdbx_strand_id
1 'polypeptide(L)'
;MYHQYDTPTPHQQAQRRLSNTMLEALQQFLAPAIRELDETLDARLVRTFVDTILALIVFRDRAKNLLLSELGAFIASPEHAPAGTKRLSSLLRSSRWCACLLERFLWRQATTYIQALREQQQTPLVLWDESMLEKPESSQ
;
A
#
# COMPACT_ATOMS: atom_id res chain seq x y z
N MET A 1 -33.76 -29.56 7.67
CA MET A 1 -33.69 -28.36 6.82
C MET A 1 -32.22 -28.20 6.45
N TYR A 2 -31.78 -28.79 5.34
CA TYR A 2 -30.36 -28.79 4.96
C TYR A 2 -29.97 -27.40 4.45
N HIS A 3 -29.02 -26.75 5.13
CA HIS A 3 -28.34 -25.56 4.61
C HIS A 3 -27.59 -25.98 3.35
N GLN A 4 -28.11 -25.60 2.19
CA GLN A 4 -27.36 -25.62 0.93
C GLN A 4 -26.15 -24.72 1.12
N TYR A 5 -24.95 -25.30 1.15
CA TYR A 5 -23.71 -24.54 1.14
C TYR A 5 -23.62 -23.79 -0.18
N ASP A 6 -23.71 -22.46 -0.09
CA ASP A 6 -23.61 -21.53 -1.20
C ASP A 6 -22.19 -21.65 -1.77
N THR A 7 -22.02 -22.56 -2.74
CA THR A 7 -20.71 -22.88 -3.28
C THR A 7 -20.34 -21.75 -4.23
N PRO A 8 -19.23 -21.02 -3.99
CA PRO A 8 -18.87 -19.89 -4.83
C PRO A 8 -18.74 -20.36 -6.28
N THR A 9 -19.35 -19.61 -7.19
CA THR A 9 -19.30 -19.89 -8.63
C THR A 9 -17.83 -19.96 -9.13
N PRO A 10 -17.55 -20.66 -10.24
CA PRO A 10 -16.19 -20.73 -10.80
C PRO A 10 -15.54 -19.35 -11.00
N HIS A 11 -16.33 -18.35 -11.40
CA HIS A 11 -15.90 -16.96 -11.53
C HIS A 11 -15.49 -16.35 -10.18
N GLN A 12 -16.31 -16.49 -9.14
CA GLN A 12 -15.98 -16.01 -7.79
C GLN A 12 -14.76 -16.71 -7.21
N GLN A 13 -14.59 -18.01 -7.48
CA GLN A 13 -13.39 -18.76 -7.08
C GLN A 13 -12.14 -18.24 -7.79
N ALA A 14 -12.20 -17.99 -9.10
CA ALA A 14 -11.09 -17.42 -9.87
C ALA A 14 -10.71 -16.02 -9.37
N GLN A 15 -11.69 -15.16 -9.09
CA GLN A 15 -11.46 -13.84 -8.49
C GLN A 15 -10.77 -13.95 -7.13
N ARG A 16 -11.25 -14.84 -6.24
CA ARG A 16 -10.63 -15.07 -4.93
C ARG A 16 -9.18 -15.53 -5.05
N ARG A 17 -8.87 -16.43 -5.98
CA ARG A 17 -7.49 -16.89 -6.24
C ARG A 17 -6.61 -15.72 -6.66
N LEU A 18 -7.06 -14.90 -7.62
CA LEU A 18 -6.32 -13.73 -8.07
C LEU A 18 -6.06 -12.74 -6.93
N SER A 19 -7.08 -12.44 -6.12
CA SER A 19 -6.93 -11.57 -4.95
C SER A 19 -5.91 -12.12 -3.94
N ASN A 20 -5.93 -13.43 -3.67
CA ASN A 20 -4.96 -14.06 -2.77
C ASN A 20 -3.53 -13.99 -3.32
N THR A 21 -3.33 -14.31 -4.60
CA THR A 21 -2.01 -14.20 -5.25
C THR A 21 -1.50 -12.76 -5.21
N MET A 22 -2.37 -11.78 -5.44
CA MET A 22 -2.00 -10.37 -5.37
C MET A 22 -1.64 -9.94 -3.93
N LEU A 23 -2.38 -10.42 -2.94
CA LEU A 23 -2.07 -10.17 -1.53
C LEU A 23 -0.73 -10.77 -1.13
N GLU A 24 -0.45 -12.02 -1.53
CA GLU A 24 0.83 -12.70 -1.28
C GLU A 24 1.99 -11.93 -1.92
N ALA A 25 1.85 -11.51 -3.17
CA ALA A 25 2.86 -10.70 -3.86
C ALA A 25 3.10 -9.35 -3.15
N LEU A 26 2.02 -8.68 -2.72
CA LEU A 26 2.12 -7.42 -1.97
C LEU A 26 2.80 -7.62 -0.62
N GLN A 27 2.48 -8.69 0.11
CA GLN A 27 3.12 -9.03 1.37
C GLN A 27 4.61 -9.29 1.19
N GLN A 28 4.99 -10.09 0.19
CA GLN A 28 6.40 -10.36 -0.14
C GLN A 28 7.14 -9.07 -0.52
N PHE A 29 6.51 -8.22 -1.33
CA PHE A 29 7.07 -6.95 -1.76
C PHE A 29 7.30 -5.99 -0.58
N LEU A 30 6.31 -5.85 0.32
CA LEU A 30 6.39 -4.91 1.45
C LEU A 30 7.19 -5.47 2.63
N ALA A 31 7.42 -6.78 2.73
CA ALA A 31 8.07 -7.40 3.90
C ALA A 31 9.41 -6.73 4.32
N PRO A 32 10.33 -6.35 3.40
CA PRO A 32 11.55 -5.65 3.78
C PRO A 32 11.29 -4.27 4.39
N ALA A 33 10.32 -3.51 3.84
CA ALA A 33 9.95 -2.20 4.37
C ALA A 33 9.26 -2.32 5.73
N ILE A 34 8.37 -3.30 5.91
CA ILE A 34 7.68 -3.55 7.17
C ILE A 34 8.69 -3.88 8.28
N ARG A 35 9.72 -4.68 8.00
CA ARG A 35 10.78 -4.97 8.98
C ARG A 35 11.54 -3.72 9.43
N GLU A 36 11.96 -2.86 8.49
CA GLU A 36 12.64 -1.59 8.82
C GLU A 36 11.72 -0.63 9.61
N LEU A 37 10.42 -0.65 9.30
CA LEU A 37 9.43 0.13 10.04
C LEU A 37 9.18 -0.42 11.46
N ASP A 38 9.20 -1.74 11.66
CA ASP A 38 8.99 -2.37 12.97
C ASP A 38 10.15 -2.08 13.95
N GLU A 39 11.34 -1.79 13.43
CA GLU A 39 12.49 -1.36 14.23
C GLU A 39 12.38 0.09 14.73
N THR A 40 11.55 0.92 14.09
CA THR A 40 11.52 2.38 14.30
C THR A 40 10.18 2.90 14.81
N LEU A 41 9.08 2.27 14.41
CA LEU A 41 7.71 2.62 14.77
C LEU A 41 7.13 1.61 15.77
N ASP A 42 6.11 2.02 16.52
CA ASP A 42 5.33 1.05 17.26
C ASP A 42 4.46 0.19 16.32
N ALA A 43 4.18 -1.04 16.74
CA ALA A 43 3.45 -2.02 15.94
C ALA A 43 2.06 -1.54 15.46
N ARG A 44 1.40 -0.61 16.17
CA ARG A 44 0.10 -0.07 15.73
C ARG A 44 0.26 0.88 14.55
N LEU A 45 1.34 1.65 14.52
CA LEU A 45 1.66 2.52 13.38
C LEU A 45 2.11 1.69 12.17
N VAL A 46 2.93 0.65 12.37
CA VAL A 46 3.30 -0.30 11.31
C VAL A 46 2.06 -0.95 10.70
N ARG A 47 1.13 -1.43 11.54
CA ARG A 47 -0.14 -1.99 11.06
C ARG A 47 -0.96 -0.96 10.29
N THR A 48 -1.06 0.26 10.81
CA THR A 48 -1.78 1.35 10.13
C THR A 48 -1.15 1.69 8.78
N PHE A 49 0.18 1.64 8.65
CA PHE A 49 0.87 1.79 7.37
C PHE A 49 0.43 0.72 6.37
N VAL A 50 0.44 -0.56 6.77
CA VAL A 50 0.00 -1.66 5.90
C VAL A 50 -1.47 -1.54 5.51
N ASP A 51 -2.36 -1.25 6.48
CA ASP A 51 -3.79 -1.01 6.24
C ASP A 51 -3.99 0.13 5.22
N THR A 52 -3.15 1.17 5.29
CA THR A 52 -3.21 2.32 4.37
C THR A 52 -2.79 1.93 2.96
N ILE A 53 -1.69 1.18 2.79
CA ILE A 53 -1.25 0.72 1.45
C ILE A 53 -2.32 -0.18 0.81
N LEU A 54 -2.91 -1.09 1.59
CA LEU A 54 -4.01 -1.94 1.12
C LEU A 54 -5.21 -1.10 0.67
N ALA A 55 -5.63 -0.12 1.48
CA ALA A 55 -6.72 0.78 1.13
C ALA A 55 -6.43 1.56 -0.17
N LEU A 56 -5.21 2.09 -0.33
CA LEU A 56 -4.80 2.81 -1.54
C LEU A 56 -4.84 1.92 -2.79
N ILE A 57 -4.45 0.65 -2.68
CA ILE A 57 -4.47 -0.30 -3.81
C ILE A 57 -5.90 -0.71 -4.15
N VAL A 58 -6.69 -1.09 -3.14
CA VAL A 58 -8.08 -1.56 -3.32
C VAL A 58 -8.97 -0.45 -3.85
N PHE A 59 -8.77 0.79 -3.42
CA PHE A 59 -9.60 1.94 -3.75
C PHE A 59 -8.92 2.95 -4.68
N ARG A 60 -7.91 2.51 -5.45
CA ARG A 60 -7.11 3.34 -6.38
C ARG A 60 -7.90 4.03 -7.48
N ASP A 61 -9.17 3.68 -7.67
CA ASP A 61 -9.99 4.26 -8.73
C ASP A 61 -10.08 5.79 -8.57
N ARG A 62 -9.81 6.50 -9.67
CA ARG A 62 -9.56 7.95 -9.75
C ARG A 62 -10.74 8.80 -9.26
N ALA A 63 -11.89 8.19 -9.01
CA ALA A 63 -13.09 8.82 -8.48
C ALA A 63 -13.05 9.07 -6.96
N LYS A 64 -12.18 8.39 -6.19
CA LYS A 64 -12.04 8.66 -4.75
C LYS A 64 -10.90 9.63 -4.52
N ASN A 65 -11.21 10.77 -3.89
CA ASN A 65 -10.28 11.87 -3.66
C ASN A 65 -9.20 11.55 -2.61
N LEU A 66 -9.12 10.29 -2.15
CA LEU A 66 -8.22 9.82 -1.09
C LEU A 66 -8.27 10.74 0.15
N LEU A 67 -9.46 11.25 0.47
CA LEU A 67 -9.62 12.11 1.63
C LEU A 67 -9.25 11.33 2.87
N LEU A 68 -8.61 12.00 3.84
CA LEU A 68 -8.15 11.36 5.06
C LEU A 68 -9.29 10.65 5.81
N SER A 69 -10.50 11.21 5.75
CA SER A 69 -11.72 10.63 6.32
C SER A 69 -12.19 9.37 5.59
N GLU A 70 -12.08 9.34 4.26
CA GLU A 70 -12.41 8.17 3.44
C GLU A 70 -11.40 7.04 3.68
N LEU A 71 -10.11 7.37 3.70
CA LEU A 71 -9.05 6.42 4.07
C LEU A 71 -9.26 5.90 5.50
N GLY A 72 -9.68 6.78 6.42
CA GLY A 72 -10.06 6.39 7.77
C GLY A 72 -11.18 5.36 7.81
N ALA A 73 -12.22 5.52 6.98
CA ALA A 73 -13.30 4.55 6.83
C ALA A 73 -12.81 3.20 6.30
N PHE A 74 -11.84 3.18 5.38
CA PHE A 74 -11.28 1.93 4.86
C PHE A 74 -10.38 1.20 5.87
N ILE A 75 -9.68 1.94 6.74
CA ILE A 75 -8.78 1.37 7.75
C ILE A 75 -9.55 0.77 8.94
N ALA A 76 -10.64 1.40 9.37
CA ALA A 76 -11.32 1.06 10.62
C ALA A 76 -12.77 0.57 10.46
N SER A 77 -13.31 0.55 9.24
CA SER A 77 -14.74 0.46 8.85
C SER A 77 -15.47 1.82 8.88
N PRO A 78 -16.56 2.00 8.08
CA PRO A 78 -17.26 3.28 7.97
C PRO A 78 -17.80 3.82 9.31
N GLU A 79 -18.36 2.96 10.16
CA GLU A 79 -18.87 3.31 11.50
C GLU A 79 -17.76 3.79 12.46
N HIS A 80 -16.50 3.49 12.15
CA HIS A 80 -15.34 3.89 12.93
C HIS A 80 -14.37 4.79 12.13
N ALA A 81 -14.84 5.43 11.05
CA ALA A 81 -14.04 6.32 10.22
C ALA A 81 -13.27 7.40 11.00
N PRO A 82 -13.83 8.05 12.06
CA PRO A 82 -13.06 9.01 12.86
C PRO A 82 -11.87 8.38 13.58
N ALA A 83 -12.00 7.15 14.07
CA ALA A 83 -10.91 6.42 14.71
C ALA A 83 -9.81 6.03 13.71
N GLY A 84 -10.20 5.56 12.52
CA GLY A 84 -9.27 5.29 11.43
C GLY A 84 -8.52 6.55 10.96
N THR A 85 -9.25 7.66 10.82
CA THR A 85 -8.69 8.98 10.50
C THR A 85 -7.64 9.40 11.53
N LYS A 86 -7.95 9.25 12.82
CA LYS A 86 -7.01 9.54 13.90
C LYS A 86 -5.77 8.66 13.83
N ARG A 87 -5.92 7.35 13.59
CA ARG A 87 -4.80 6.41 13.42
C ARG A 87 -3.88 6.84 12.27
N LEU A 88 -4.44 7.08 11.09
CA LEU A 88 -3.68 7.51 9.92
C LEU A 88 -3.01 8.87 10.16
N SER A 89 -3.72 9.81 10.77
CA SER A 89 -3.15 11.10 11.13
C SER A 89 -2.00 11.01 12.13
N SER A 90 -2.07 10.07 13.08
CA SER A 90 -0.94 9.79 14.00
C SER A 90 0.26 9.21 13.28
N LEU A 91 0.06 8.31 12.30
CA LEU A 91 1.14 7.80 11.46
C LEU A 91 1.84 8.92 10.69
N LEU A 92 1.07 9.74 9.97
CA LEU A 92 1.60 10.83 9.14
C LEU A 92 2.31 11.92 9.94
N ARG A 93 1.96 12.08 11.23
CA ARG A 93 2.58 13.06 12.15
C ARG A 93 3.65 12.46 13.06
N SER A 94 3.91 11.16 12.98
CA SER A 94 4.93 10.52 13.81
C SER A 94 6.32 11.07 13.45
N SER A 95 7.07 11.56 14.43
CA SER A 95 8.45 12.02 14.22
C SER A 95 9.43 10.90 13.89
N ARG A 96 9.02 9.65 14.15
CA ARG A 96 9.79 8.44 13.81
C ARG A 96 9.48 7.94 12.39
N TRP A 97 8.47 8.50 11.73
CA TRP A 97 8.12 8.21 10.34
C TRP A 97 8.83 9.21 9.41
N CYS A 98 9.41 8.72 8.31
CA CYS A 98 10.06 9.54 7.29
C CYS A 98 9.82 8.93 5.90
N ALA A 99 9.45 9.75 4.91
CA ALA A 99 9.29 9.33 3.52
C ALA A 99 10.59 8.71 2.94
N CYS A 100 11.75 9.16 3.42
CA CYS A 100 13.06 8.62 3.08
C CYS A 100 13.20 7.11 3.33
N LEU A 101 12.43 6.53 4.25
CA LEU A 101 12.38 5.07 4.47
C LEU A 101 11.84 4.35 3.21
N LEU A 102 10.77 4.88 2.62
CA LEU A 102 10.18 4.34 1.40
C LEU A 102 11.09 4.54 0.20
N GLU A 103 11.71 5.71 0.08
CA GLU A 103 12.68 5.99 -0.99
C GLU A 103 13.83 4.99 -0.97
N ARG A 104 14.46 4.76 0.20
CA ARG A 104 15.53 3.77 0.35
C ARG A 104 15.04 2.36 0.03
N PHE A 105 13.86 1.99 0.50
CA PHE A 105 13.27 0.70 0.18
C PHE A 105 13.10 0.50 -1.32
N LEU A 106 12.45 1.45 -2.01
CA LEU A 106 12.22 1.39 -3.45
C LEU A 106 13.53 1.39 -4.24
N TRP A 107 14.51 2.18 -3.80
CA TRP A 107 15.83 2.23 -4.43
C TRP A 107 16.57 0.88 -4.34
N ARG A 108 16.51 0.21 -3.18
CA ARG A 108 17.07 -1.14 -3.02
C ARG A 108 16.38 -2.15 -3.94
N GLN A 109 15.05 -2.11 -4.03
CA GLN A 109 14.29 -2.97 -4.94
C GLN A 109 14.68 -2.74 -6.41
N ALA A 110 14.78 -1.48 -6.84
CA ALA A 110 15.22 -1.13 -8.19
C ALA A 110 16.65 -1.62 -8.47
N THR A 111 17.55 -1.49 -7.48
CA THR A 111 18.93 -1.98 -7.60
C THR A 111 18.98 -3.49 -7.78
N THR A 112 18.25 -4.25 -6.96
CA THR A 112 18.15 -5.71 -7.07
C THR A 112 17.57 -6.13 -8.42
N TYR A 113 16.54 -5.44 -8.89
CA TYR A 113 15.94 -5.69 -10.20
C TYR A 113 16.93 -5.47 -11.35
N ILE A 114 17.68 -4.35 -11.33
CA ILE A 114 18.72 -4.05 -12.33
C ILE A 114 19.83 -5.11 -12.33
N GLN A 115 20.24 -5.58 -11.16
CA GLN A 115 21.25 -6.65 -11.04
C GLN A 115 20.76 -7.95 -11.69
N ALA A 116 19.52 -8.36 -11.40
CA ALA A 116 18.92 -9.55 -12.00
C ALA A 116 18.83 -9.46 -13.54
N LEU A 117 18.49 -8.29 -14.09
CA LEU A 117 18.49 -8.07 -15.55
C LEU A 117 19.89 -8.24 -16.15
N ARG A 118 20.91 -7.67 -15.50
CA ARG A 118 22.30 -7.77 -15.96
C ARG A 118 22.82 -9.21 -15.93
N GLU A 119 22.48 -9.97 -14.89
CA GLU A 119 22.80 -11.40 -14.78
C GLU A 119 22.16 -12.21 -15.92
N GLN A 120 20.96 -11.81 -16.35
CA GLN A 120 20.27 -12.39 -17.50
C GLN A 120 20.74 -11.83 -18.87
N GLN A 121 21.83 -11.05 -18.89
CA GLN A 121 22.36 -10.38 -20.08
C GLN A 121 21.33 -9.46 -20.79
N GLN A 122 20.33 -8.98 -20.05
CA GLN A 122 19.37 -8.00 -20.52
C GLN A 122 19.90 -6.59 -20.27
N THR A 123 19.62 -5.68 -21.20
CA THR A 123 20.00 -4.27 -21.05
C THR A 123 18.91 -3.54 -20.27
N PRO A 124 19.18 -3.09 -19.03
CA PRO A 124 18.20 -2.30 -18.27
C PRO A 124 18.02 -0.93 -18.92
N LEU A 125 16.76 -0.51 -19.06
CA LEU A 125 16.39 0.83 -19.54
C LEU A 125 15.86 1.65 -18.36
N VAL A 126 16.31 2.89 -18.25
CA VAL A 126 15.85 3.84 -17.23
C VAL A 126 15.05 4.93 -17.93
N LEU A 127 13.77 5.03 -17.58
CA LEU A 127 12.93 6.15 -18.00
C LEU A 127 13.19 7.29 -17.01
N TRP A 128 13.70 8.42 -17.52
CA TRP A 128 13.87 9.65 -16.75
C TRP A 128 12.78 10.62 -17.18
N ASP A 129 11.92 10.99 -16.23
CA ASP A 129 10.84 11.95 -16.43
C ASP A 129 10.68 12.78 -15.15
N GLU A 130 10.24 14.02 -15.30
CA GLU A 130 10.02 14.94 -14.19
C GLU A 130 8.53 15.25 -14.10
N SER A 131 8.01 15.24 -12.87
CA SER A 131 6.61 15.62 -12.62
C SER A 131 6.54 16.53 -11.42
N MET A 132 5.62 17.50 -11.50
CA MET A 132 5.33 18.42 -10.41
C MET A 132 3.97 18.08 -9.83
N LEU A 133 3.94 17.81 -8.53
CA LEU A 133 2.69 17.76 -7.79
C LEU A 133 2.31 19.18 -7.37
N GLU A 134 1.44 19.81 -8.15
CA GLU A 134 0.91 21.12 -7.79
C GLU A 134 -0.04 21.01 -6.61
N LYS A 135 0.21 21.84 -5.59
CA LYS A 135 -0.71 21.97 -4.46
C LYS A 135 -1.83 22.94 -4.86
N PRO A 136 -3.11 22.59 -4.66
CA PRO A 136 -4.22 23.47 -5.03
C PRO A 136 -4.15 24.82 -4.28
N GLU A 137 -3.59 24.85 -3.08
CA GLU A 137 -3.35 26.07 -2.30
C GLU A 137 -2.24 26.99 -2.85
N SER A 138 -1.39 26.53 -3.78
CA SER A 138 -0.28 27.32 -4.33
C SER A 138 -0.71 28.34 -5.41
N SER A 139 -1.98 28.32 -5.82
CA SER A 139 -2.53 29.20 -6.87
C SER A 139 -3.40 30.34 -6.33
N GLN A 140 -3.35 30.62 -5.01
CA GLN A 140 -4.09 31.71 -4.35
C GLN A 140 -3.22 32.95 -4.11
#